data_AF-A0A6P1ADM0-F1
#
_entry.id   AF-A0A6P1ADM0-F1
#
_cell.length_a   1.000
_cell.length_b   1.000
_cell.length_c   1.000
_cell.angle_alpha   90.00
_cell.angle_beta   90.00
_cell.angle_gamma   90.00
#
_symmetry.space_group_name_H-M   'P 1'
#
loop_
_entity.id
_entity.type
_entity.pdbx_description
1 polymer ?
#
loop_
_entity_poly.entity_id
_entity_poly.type
_entity_poly.pdbx_seq_one_letter_code
_entity_poly.pdbx_strand_id
1 'polypeptide(L)'
;MKIDSREFSKVAYQALGEIKNELDTNYHKKASGLIQGLTTYISTWGLHRLSGDAKKFLNGTAEDTQYKGKVYQKFLIKLQEFSGQNFDPEDEGSLIHLPLRQYTSLNRLAIQLSKEWSFWAASVLGEAEQ
;
A
#
# COMPACT_ATOMS: atom_id res chain seq x y z
N MET A 1 -5.63 19.82 7.72
CA MET A 1 -5.95 19.40 6.35
C MET A 1 -7.10 18.40 6.44
N LYS A 2 -8.31 18.77 6.00
CA LYS A 2 -9.47 17.88 5.98
C LYS A 2 -9.54 17.34 4.56
N ILE A 3 -9.00 16.15 4.35
CA ILE A 3 -8.98 15.51 3.04
C ILE A 3 -10.37 14.95 2.79
N ASP A 4 -10.93 15.21 1.60
CA ASP A 4 -12.24 14.70 1.19
C ASP A 4 -12.21 13.17 1.12
N SER A 5 -13.14 12.50 1.80
CA SER A 5 -13.25 11.04 1.79
C SER A 5 -13.42 10.47 0.38
N ARG A 6 -14.03 11.24 -0.54
CA ARG A 6 -14.22 10.85 -1.94
C ARG A 6 -12.89 10.67 -2.68
N GLU A 7 -11.90 11.48 -2.34
CA GLU A 7 -10.58 11.40 -2.97
C GLU A 7 -9.85 10.12 -2.52
N PHE A 8 -9.99 9.72 -1.26
CA PHE A 8 -9.44 8.43 -0.83
C PHE A 8 -10.07 7.26 -1.58
N SER A 9 -11.40 7.23 -1.69
CA SER A 9 -12.08 6.13 -2.39
C SER A 9 -11.69 6.09 -3.87
N LYS A 10 -11.54 7.24 -4.52
CA LYS A 10 -11.07 7.33 -5.91
C LYS A 10 -9.65 6.79 -6.06
N VAL A 11 -8.71 7.24 -5.22
CA VAL A 11 -7.31 6.77 -5.25
C VAL A 11 -7.25 5.26 -4.98
N ALA A 12 -8.00 4.77 -4.00
CA ALA A 12 -8.06 3.35 -3.68
C ALA A 12 -8.59 2.52 -4.86
N TYR A 13 -9.74 2.89 -5.42
CA TYR A 13 -10.33 2.17 -6.55
C TYR A 13 -9.41 2.13 -7.77
N GLN A 14 -8.81 3.27 -8.12
CA GLN A 14 -7.88 3.36 -9.24
C GLN A 14 -6.63 2.51 -9.02
N ALA A 15 -6.01 2.59 -7.84
CA ALA A 15 -4.83 1.82 -7.50
C ALA A 15 -5.08 0.31 -7.53
N LEU A 16 -6.22 -0.14 -7.01
CA LEU A 16 -6.61 -1.55 -7.05
C LEU A 16 -6.88 -2.03 -8.48
N GLY A 17 -7.43 -1.16 -9.34
CA GLY A 17 -7.57 -1.43 -10.77
C GLY A 17 -6.22 -1.59 -11.47
N GLU A 18 -5.23 -0.75 -11.14
CA GLU A 18 -3.85 -0.90 -11.61
C GLU A 18 -3.24 -2.24 -11.15
N ILE A 19 -3.37 -2.57 -9.85
CA ILE A 19 -2.88 -3.85 -9.30
C ILE A 19 -3.50 -5.03 -10.02
N LYS A 20 -4.80 -4.99 -10.30
CA LYS A 20 -5.51 -6.06 -11.03
C LYS A 20 -4.91 -6.31 -12.42
N ASN A 21 -4.47 -5.25 -13.10
CA ASN A 21 -3.87 -5.33 -14.43
C ASN A 21 -2.39 -5.75 -14.39
N GLU A 22 -1.67 -5.46 -13.30
CA GLU A 22 -0.24 -5.77 -13.12
C GLU A 22 0.04 -7.17 -12.57
N LEU A 23 -0.95 -7.78 -11.92
CA LEU A 23 -0.86 -9.10 -11.31
C LEU A 23 -1.55 -10.17 -12.16
N ASP A 24 -0.96 -11.36 -12.21
CA ASP A 24 -1.63 -12.53 -12.75
C ASP A 24 -2.90 -12.86 -11.94
N THR A 25 -3.91 -13.38 -12.64
CA THR A 25 -5.25 -13.64 -12.09
C THR A 25 -5.24 -14.55 -10.86
N ASN A 26 -4.29 -15.49 -10.78
CA ASN A 26 -4.11 -16.40 -9.63
C ASN A 26 -3.67 -15.67 -8.34
N TYR A 27 -3.19 -14.43 -8.41
CA TYR A 27 -2.80 -13.64 -7.23
C TYR A 27 -3.84 -12.63 -6.79
N HIS A 28 -4.94 -12.41 -7.53
CA HIS A 28 -5.91 -11.36 -7.21
C HIS A 28 -6.55 -11.54 -5.83
N LYS A 29 -7.03 -12.74 -5.50
CA LYS A 29 -7.62 -13.03 -4.17
C LYS A 29 -6.60 -12.98 -3.05
N LYS A 30 -5.36 -13.42 -3.29
CA LYS A 30 -4.25 -13.32 -2.33
C LYS A 30 -3.87 -11.86 -2.06
N ALA A 31 -3.84 -11.03 -3.11
CA ALA A 31 -3.64 -9.60 -2.99
C ALA A 31 -4.78 -8.93 -2.22
N SER A 32 -6.04 -9.35 -2.45
CA SER A 32 -7.20 -8.88 -1.69
C SER A 32 -7.02 -9.08 -0.18
N GLY A 33 -6.67 -10.30 0.24
CA GLY A 33 -6.39 -10.59 1.65
C GLY A 33 -5.20 -9.80 2.22
N LEU A 34 -4.12 -9.64 1.43
CA LEU A 34 -2.97 -8.82 1.81
C LEU A 34 -3.37 -7.35 2.05
N ILE A 35 -4.15 -6.77 1.13
CA ILE A 35 -4.63 -5.39 1.19
C ILE A 35 -5.53 -5.17 2.40
N GLN A 36 -6.42 -6.12 2.70
CA GLN A 36 -7.25 -6.05 3.89
C GLN A 36 -6.43 -6.00 5.19
N GLY A 37 -5.26 -6.65 5.20
CA GLY A 37 -4.30 -6.63 6.30
C GLY A 37 -3.42 -5.37 6.40
N LEU A 38 -3.35 -4.52 5.37
CA LEU A 38 -2.43 -3.36 5.33
C LEU A 38 -2.66 -2.40 6.49
N THR A 39 -3.91 -2.16 6.88
CA THR A 39 -4.24 -1.25 7.99
C THR A 39 -3.60 -1.71 9.30
N THR A 40 -3.73 -3.00 9.62
CA THR A 40 -3.12 -3.60 10.81
C THR A 40 -1.60 -3.60 10.72
N TYR A 41 -1.06 -3.92 9.54
CA TYR A 41 0.37 -3.94 9.32
C TYR A 41 1.00 -2.56 9.56
N ILE A 42 0.48 -1.51 8.90
CA ILE A 42 1.01 -0.14 9.00
C ILE A 42 0.83 0.39 10.43
N SER A 43 -0.29 0.10 11.10
CA SER A 43 -0.52 0.52 12.48
C SER A 43 0.48 -0.11 13.47
N THR A 44 0.93 -1.34 13.19
CA THR A 44 1.86 -2.08 14.05
C THR A 44 3.32 -1.73 13.77
N TRP A 45 3.69 -1.63 12.49
CA TRP A 45 5.09 -1.59 12.05
C TRP A 45 5.52 -0.28 11.37
N GLY A 46 4.56 0.51 10.91
CA GLY A 46 4.81 1.76 10.18
C GLY A 46 5.31 1.57 8.74
N LEU A 47 5.43 2.70 8.05
CA LEU A 47 5.78 2.77 6.63
C LEU A 47 7.21 2.35 6.31
N HIS A 48 8.17 2.64 7.20
CA HIS A 48 9.57 2.24 6.96
C HIS A 48 9.71 0.73 6.76
N ARG A 49 9.05 -0.06 7.63
CA ARG A 49 9.07 -1.53 7.50
C ARG A 49 8.31 -2.02 6.26
N LEU A 50 7.18 -1.38 5.93
CA LEU A 50 6.42 -1.69 4.71
C LEU A 50 7.30 -1.50 3.45
N SER A 51 8.07 -0.41 3.38
CA SER A 51 9.01 -0.11 2.30
C SER A 51 10.13 -1.15 2.20
N GLY A 52 10.73 -1.51 3.33
CA GLY A 52 11.75 -2.56 3.36
C GLY A 52 11.22 -3.92 2.90
N ASP A 53 10.01 -4.29 3.33
CA ASP A 53 9.35 -5.53 2.90
C ASP A 53 8.97 -5.48 1.40
N ALA A 54 8.54 -4.33 0.87
CA ALA A 54 8.26 -4.16 -0.55
C ALA A 54 9.50 -4.50 -1.39
N LYS A 55 10.64 -3.86 -1.08
CA LYS A 55 11.94 -4.10 -1.74
C LYS A 55 12.41 -5.54 -1.59
N LYS A 56 12.29 -6.11 -0.38
CA LYS A 56 12.65 -7.51 -0.11
C LYS A 56 11.86 -8.47 -0.99
N PHE A 57 10.54 -8.29 -1.11
CA PHE A 57 9.68 -9.17 -1.91
C PHE A 57 9.87 -8.98 -3.41
N LEU A 58 10.15 -7.76 -3.88
CA LEU A 58 10.47 -7.50 -5.28
C LEU A 58 11.80 -8.14 -5.70
N ASN A 59 12.81 -8.08 -4.83
CA ASN A 59 14.13 -8.67 -5.09
C ASN A 59 14.22 -10.17 -4.76
N GLY A 60 13.14 -10.75 -4.21
CA GLY A 60 13.08 -12.16 -3.86
C GLY A 60 13.01 -13.06 -5.10
N THR A 61 13.60 -14.25 -4.99
CA THR A 61 13.56 -15.29 -6.03
C THR A 61 12.31 -16.17 -5.95
N ALA A 62 11.53 -16.07 -4.88
CA ALA A 62 10.30 -16.82 -4.71
C ALA A 62 9.13 -16.07 -5.37
N GLU A 63 8.66 -16.58 -6.51
CA GLU A 63 7.54 -16.01 -7.28
C GLU A 63 6.28 -15.79 -6.43
N ASP A 64 6.05 -16.64 -5.43
CA ASP A 64 4.91 -16.57 -4.51
C ASP A 64 4.93 -15.34 -3.57
N THR A 65 6.02 -14.56 -3.57
CA THR A 65 6.12 -13.34 -2.77
C THR A 65 6.20 -12.05 -3.59
N GLN A 66 6.52 -12.12 -4.88
CA GLN A 66 6.68 -10.93 -5.72
C GLN A 66 5.39 -10.10 -5.83
N TYR A 67 4.21 -10.75 -5.84
CA TYR A 67 2.93 -10.03 -5.84
C TYR A 67 2.78 -9.14 -4.60
N LYS A 68 3.30 -9.56 -3.44
CA LYS A 68 3.25 -8.77 -2.20
C LYS A 68 4.09 -7.50 -2.35
N GLY A 69 5.28 -7.65 -2.93
CA GLY A 69 6.18 -6.55 -3.26
C GLY A 69 5.49 -5.53 -4.17
N LYS A 70 4.87 -5.99 -5.26
CA LYS A 70 4.10 -5.11 -6.18
C LYS A 70 2.97 -4.37 -5.47
N VAL A 71 2.19 -5.04 -4.62
CA VAL A 71 1.09 -4.41 -3.85
C VAL A 71 1.63 -3.34 -2.90
N TYR A 72 2.68 -3.65 -2.12
CA TYR A 72 3.25 -2.70 -1.17
C TYR A 72 3.90 -1.50 -1.89
N GLN A 73 4.64 -1.75 -2.97
CA GLN A 73 5.25 -0.72 -3.79
C GLN A 73 4.19 0.22 -4.37
N LYS A 74 3.12 -0.34 -4.94
CA LYS A 74 2.00 0.45 -5.47
C LYS A 74 1.35 1.30 -4.39
N PHE A 75 1.15 0.75 -3.19
CA PHE A 75 0.62 1.50 -2.06
C PHE A 75 1.51 2.70 -1.68
N LEU A 76 2.83 2.50 -1.61
CA LEU A 76 3.78 3.57 -1.30
C LEU A 76 3.80 4.66 -2.37
N ILE A 77 3.77 4.29 -3.65
CA ILE A 77 3.68 5.24 -4.77
C ILE A 77 2.41 6.09 -4.65
N LYS A 78 1.24 5.46 -4.48
CA LYS A 78 -0.02 6.19 -4.37
C LYS A 78 -0.11 7.03 -3.10
N LEU A 79 0.49 6.59 -2.00
CA LEU A 79 0.59 7.38 -0.79
C LEU A 79 1.46 8.63 -1.00
N GLN A 80 2.57 8.51 -1.72
CA GLN A 80 3.46 9.62 -2.06
C GLN A 80 2.72 10.66 -2.92
N GLU A 81 2.11 10.20 -4.02
CA GLU A 81 1.30 11.04 -4.92
C GLU A 81 0.18 11.77 -4.17
N PHE A 82 -0.54 11.04 -3.32
CA PHE A 82 -1.70 11.58 -2.60
C PHE A 82 -1.32 12.54 -1.47
N SER A 83 -0.20 12.28 -0.79
CA SER A 83 0.24 13.07 0.36
C SER A 83 1.05 14.30 -0.02
N GLY A 84 1.65 14.30 -1.22
CA GLY A 84 2.63 15.30 -1.66
C GLY A 84 3.88 15.35 -0.78
N GLN A 85 4.12 14.34 0.08
CA GLN A 85 5.32 14.27 0.90
C GLN A 85 6.50 13.78 0.06
N ASN A 86 7.65 14.43 0.25
CA ASN A 86 8.86 14.10 -0.49
C ASN A 86 9.60 12.92 0.16
N PHE A 87 9.06 11.71 -0.03
CA PHE A 87 9.80 10.47 0.19
C PHE A 87 9.87 9.69 -1.12
N ASP A 88 10.85 8.79 -1.22
CA ASP A 88 11.03 7.91 -2.37
C ASP A 88 10.39 6.56 -2.07
N PRO A 89 9.34 6.13 -2.80
CA PRO A 89 8.72 4.83 -2.62
C PRO A 89 9.68 3.65 -2.86
N GLU A 90 10.79 3.83 -3.58
CA GLU A 90 11.77 2.79 -3.92
C GLU A 90 12.98 2.75 -2.98
N ASP A 91 13.15 3.78 -2.15
CA ASP A 91 14.20 3.87 -1.14
C ASP A 91 13.61 3.95 0.27
N GLU A 92 13.72 2.84 1.01
CA GLU A 92 13.29 2.75 2.40
C GLU A 92 13.96 3.79 3.30
N GLY A 93 15.20 4.20 2.99
CA GLY A 93 15.95 5.19 3.75
C GLY A 93 15.31 6.58 3.73
N SER A 94 14.62 6.92 2.64
CA SER A 94 13.96 8.22 2.46
C SER A 94 12.93 8.54 3.55
N LEU A 95 12.27 7.51 4.11
CA LEU A 95 11.26 7.65 5.16
C LEU A 95 11.88 7.98 6.54
N ILE A 96 13.09 7.47 6.84
CA ILE A 96 13.80 7.74 8.10
C ILE A 96 14.29 9.19 8.17
N HIS A 97 14.56 9.80 7.03
CA HIS A 97 15.06 11.18 6.96
C HIS A 97 13.97 12.24 7.09
N LEU A 98 12.69 11.85 7.08
CA LEU A 98 11.59 12.77 7.32
C LEU A 98 11.59 13.28 8.77
N PRO A 99 11.31 14.58 9.00
CA PRO A 99 11.03 15.09 10.35
C PRO A 99 9.94 14.26 11.04
N LEU A 100 10.13 13.94 12.32
CA LEU A 100 9.24 13.05 13.09
C LEU A 100 7.75 13.42 12.96
N ARG A 101 7.42 14.72 12.98
CA ARG A 101 6.05 15.20 12.80
C ARG A 101 5.47 14.90 11.40
N GLN A 102 6.30 15.00 10.37
CA GLN A 102 5.89 14.67 9.00
C GLN A 102 5.69 13.16 8.86
N TYR A 103 6.65 12.36 9.32
CA TYR A 103 6.55 10.90 9.28
C TYR A 103 5.32 10.36 10.05
N THR A 104 5.04 10.87 11.24
CA THR A 104 3.85 10.48 12.02
C THR A 104 2.54 10.89 11.34
N SER A 105 2.50 12.07 10.73
CA SER A 105 1.34 12.52 9.94
C SER A 105 1.13 11.66 8.69
N LEU A 106 2.21 11.28 8.01
CA LEU A 106 2.19 10.40 6.85
C LEU A 106 1.73 8.98 7.22
N ASN A 107 2.18 8.41 8.35
CA ASN A 107 1.67 7.12 8.84
C ASN A 107 0.17 7.16 9.14
N ARG A 108 -0.32 8.24 9.76
CA ARG A 108 -1.75 8.41 10.02
C ARG A 108 -2.55 8.47 8.71
N LEU A 109 -2.05 9.18 7.71
CA LEU A 109 -2.65 9.25 6.38
C LEU A 109 -2.65 7.87 5.70
N ALA A 110 -1.55 7.13 5.78
CA ALA A 110 -1.43 5.79 5.24
C ALA A 110 -2.44 4.82 5.86
N ILE A 111 -2.65 4.88 7.18
CA ILE A 111 -3.67 4.07 7.87
C ILE A 111 -5.09 4.41 7.39
N GLN A 112 -5.36 5.69 7.05
CA GLN A 112 -6.66 6.07 6.48
C GLN A 112 -6.81 5.56 5.05
N LEU A 113 -5.77 5.71 4.22
CA LEU A 113 -5.77 5.22 2.85
C LEU A 113 -5.88 3.69 2.78
N SER A 114 -5.19 2.96 3.65
CA SER A 114 -5.24 1.50 3.70
C SER A 114 -6.62 0.96 4.08
N LYS A 115 -7.40 1.70 4.89
CA LYS A 115 -8.79 1.34 5.20
C LYS A 115 -9.68 1.42 3.96
N GLU A 116 -9.49 2.47 3.17
CA GLU A 116 -10.22 2.66 1.91
C GLU A 116 -9.81 1.62 0.87
N TRP A 117 -8.53 1.27 0.79
CA TRP A 117 -8.08 0.14 -0.03
C TRP A 117 -8.70 -1.18 0.41
N SER A 118 -8.73 -1.46 1.72
CA SER A 118 -9.34 -2.67 2.29
C SER A 118 -10.83 -2.76 1.95
N PHE A 119 -11.56 -1.64 2.04
CA PHE A 119 -12.98 -1.57 1.67
C PHE A 119 -13.23 -1.97 0.21
N TRP A 120 -12.42 -1.49 -0.74
CA TRP A 120 -12.61 -1.77 -2.16
C TRP A 120 -12.01 -3.10 -2.63
N ALA A 121 -11.08 -3.70 -1.88
CA ALA A 121 -10.29 -4.84 -2.30
C ALA A 121 -11.14 -6.01 -2.83
N ALA A 122 -12.15 -6.45 -2.08
CA ALA A 122 -13.01 -7.56 -2.46
C ALA A 122 -13.81 -7.28 -3.75
N SER A 123 -14.28 -6.04 -3.91
CA SER A 123 -15.07 -5.65 -5.09
C SER A 123 -14.23 -5.56 -6.37
N VAL A 124 -12.94 -5.25 -6.26
CA VAL A 124 -12.05 -5.06 -7.42
C VAL A 124 -11.28 -6.35 -7.76
N LEU A 125 -10.70 -7.00 -6.75
CA LEU A 125 -9.79 -8.14 -6.87
C LEU A 125 -10.45 -9.48 -6.54
N GLY A 126 -11.68 -9.47 -6.03
CA GLY A 126 -12.40 -10.65 -5.56
C GLY A 126 -12.19 -10.93 -4.07
N GLU A 127 -13.08 -11.78 -3.52
CA GLU A 127 -13.01 -12.20 -2.11
C GLU A 127 -11.68 -12.88 -1.79
N ALA A 128 -11.12 -12.55 -0.64
CA ALA A 128 -9.86 -13.13 -0.17
C ALA A 128 -9.99 -14.66 -0.03
N GLU A 129 -8.92 -15.38 -0.36
CA GLU A 129 -8.81 -16.80 -0.02
C GLU A 129 -8.78 -16.95 1.51
N GLN A 130 -9.64 -17.83 2.05
CA GLN A 130 -9.65 -18.20 3.47
C GLN A 130 -8.44 -19.05 3.84
#